data_AF-A0A6J7LUG2-F1
#
_entry.id   AF-A0A6J7LUG2-F1
#
_cell.length_a   1.000
_cell.length_b   1.000
_cell.length_c   1.000
_cell.angle_alpha   90.00
_cell.angle_beta   90.00
_cell.angle_gamma   90.00
#
_symmetry.space_group_name_H-M   'P 1'
#
loop_
_entity.id
_entity.type
_entity.pdbx_description
1 polymer ?
#
loop_
_entity_poly.entity_id
_entity_poly.type
_entity_poly.pdbx_seq_one_letter_code
_entity_poly.pdbx_strand_id
1 'polypeptide(L)' 'MALHIANPTVVSKVNRLAHDLGMTKTAVIEQAIDELAKTATPTVQALARPWDAVLDEFDRVPDLGNSRDPLTWDAHGLPA' A
#
# COMPACT_ATOMS: atom_id res chain seq x y z
N MET A 1 -25.62 -8.85 11.63
CA MET A 1 -26.57 -8.22 10.68
C MET A 1 -26.37 -8.89 9.33
N ALA A 2 -27.43 -9.26 8.60
CA ALA A 2 -27.29 -10.00 7.34
C ALA A 2 -27.03 -9.05 6.16
N LEU A 3 -26.00 -9.33 5.37
CA LEU A 3 -25.75 -8.63 4.10
C LEU A 3 -26.79 -9.06 3.07
N HIS A 4 -27.58 -8.12 2.54
CA HIS A 4 -28.53 -8.39 1.45
C HIS A 4 -27.97 -7.94 0.11
N ILE A 5 -27.82 -8.89 -0.83
CA ILE A 5 -27.41 -8.61 -2.21
C ILE A 5 -28.65 -8.49 -3.08
N ALA A 6 -28.98 -7.26 -3.49
CA ALA A 6 -30.17 -7.00 -4.32
C ALA A 6 -30.00 -7.41 -5.79
N ASN A 7 -28.76 -7.50 -6.29
CA ASN A 7 -28.51 -7.81 -7.69
C ASN A 7 -28.58 -9.33 -7.96
N PRO A 8 -29.56 -9.82 -8.75
CA PRO A 8 -29.75 -11.27 -8.96
C PRO A 8 -28.59 -11.92 -9.72
N THR A 9 -27.92 -11.18 -10.59
CA THR A 9 -26.74 -11.67 -11.32
C THR A 9 -25.58 -11.94 -10.36
N VAL A 10 -25.39 -11.09 -9.36
CA VAL A 10 -24.35 -11.28 -8.33
C VAL A 10 -24.68 -12.49 -7.47
N VAL A 11 -25.95 -12.66 -7.07
CA VAL A 11 -26.40 -13.84 -6.32
C VAL A 11 -26.11 -15.13 -7.11
N SER A 12 -26.37 -15.15 -8.42
CA SER A 12 -26.07 -16.29 -9.28
C SER A 12 -24.57 -16.62 -9.33
N LYS A 13 -23.71 -15.61 -9.43
CA LYS A 13 -22.25 -15.77 -9.39
C LYS A 13 -21.78 -16.37 -8.05
N VAL A 14 -22.25 -15.82 -6.93
CA VAL A 14 -21.91 -16.33 -5.59
C VAL A 14 -22.39 -17.77 -5.41
N ASN A 15 -23.60 -18.10 -5.86
CA ASN A 15 -24.13 -19.46 -5.76
C ASN A 15 -23.26 -20.46 -6.52
N ARG A 16 -22.85 -20.12 -7.74
CA ARG A 16 -21.99 -20.99 -8.56
C ARG A 16 -20.64 -21.19 -7.90
N LEU A 17 -20.01 -20.10 -7.46
CA LEU A 17 -18.70 -20.17 -6.81
C LEU A 17 -18.74 -20.95 -5.49
N ALA A 18 -19.80 -20.77 -4.70
CA ALA A 18 -20.02 -21.52 -3.46
C ALA A 18 -20.21 -23.02 -3.72
N HIS A 19 -20.97 -23.38 -4.76
CA HIS A 19 -21.12 -24.77 -5.19
C HIS A 19 -19.78 -25.39 -5.60
N ASP A 20 -19.01 -24.69 -6.44
CA ASP A 20 -17.76 -25.22 -6.99
C ASP A 20 -16.67 -25.36 -5.91
N LEU A 21 -16.69 -24.51 -4.88
CA LEU A 21 -15.77 -24.55 -3.75
C LEU A 21 -16.25 -25.41 -2.58
N GLY A 22 -17.47 -25.96 -2.63
CA GLY A 22 -18.06 -26.70 -1.51
C GLY A 22 -18.27 -25.84 -0.25
N MET A 23 -18.48 -24.54 -0.42
CA MET A 23 -18.57 -23.56 0.67
C MET A 23 -19.99 -23.00 0.80
N THR A 24 -20.29 -22.39 1.95
CA THR A 24 -21.51 -21.58 2.06
C THR A 24 -21.34 -20.25 1.31
N LYS A 25 -22.44 -19.64 0.90
CA LYS A 25 -22.41 -18.32 0.23
C LYS A 25 -21.72 -17.26 1.08
N THR A 26 -21.96 -17.29 2.39
CA THR A 26 -21.32 -16.39 3.36
C THR A 26 -19.82 -16.64 3.41
N ALA A 27 -19.37 -17.90 3.54
CA ALA A 27 -17.95 -18.24 3.61
C ALA A 27 -17.19 -17.80 2.34
N VAL A 28 -17.78 -17.99 1.15
CA VAL A 28 -17.18 -17.52 -0.11
C VAL A 28 -17.05 -16.00 -0.13
N ILE A 29 -18.07 -15.28 0.32
CA ILE A 29 -18.04 -13.81 0.35
C ILE A 29 -16.98 -13.32 1.34
N GLU A 30 -16.91 -13.91 2.54
CA GLU A 30 -15.90 -13.59 3.55
C GLU A 30 -14.49 -13.79 3.01
N GLN A 31 -14.20 -14.97 2.46
CA GLN A 31 -12.90 -15.24 1.85
C GLN A 31 -12.57 -14.28 0.70
N ALA A 32 -13.54 -13.98 -0.17
CA ALA A 32 -13.33 -13.06 -1.28
C ALA A 32 -13.03 -11.63 -0.80
N ILE A 33 -13.69 -11.18 0.28
CA ILE A 33 -13.43 -9.88 0.91
C ILE A 33 -12.05 -9.87 1.56
N ASP A 34 -11.66 -10.94 2.25
CA ASP A 34 -10.34 -11.07 2.87
C ASP A 34 -9.22 -10.98 1.82
N GLU A 35 -9.36 -11.69 0.70
CA GLU A 35 -8.40 -11.60 -0.41
C GLU A 35 -8.39 -10.21 -1.05
N LEU A 36 -9.55 -9.59 -1.24
CA LEU A 36 -9.62 -8.23 -1.76
C LEU A 36 -8.94 -7.24 -0.80
N ALA A 37 -9.15 -7.37 0.51
CA ALA A 37 -8.56 -6.49 1.52
C ALA A 37 -7.02 -6.53 1.53
N LYS A 38 -6.42 -7.69 1.25
CA LYS A 38 -4.96 -7.84 1.08
C LYS A 38 -4.43 -6.98 -0.07
N THR A 39 -5.22 -6.80 -1.13
CA THR A 39 -4.83 -6.01 -2.31
C THR A 39 -5.29 -4.55 -2.25
N ALA A 40 -6.40 -4.28 -1.55
CA ALA A 40 -7.04 -2.97 -1.50
C ALA A 40 -6.42 -2.05 -0.44
N THR A 41 -5.72 -2.60 0.55
CA THR A 41 -4.92 -1.80 1.47
C THR A 41 -3.65 -1.42 0.72
N PRO A 42 -3.40 -0.14 0.36
CA PRO A 42 -2.05 0.27 -0.02
C PRO A 42 -1.20 -0.02 1.20
N THR A 43 -0.49 -1.14 1.16
CA THR A 43 0.37 -1.55 2.25
C THR A 43 1.31 -0.37 2.44
N VAL A 44 1.42 0.17 3.65
CA VAL A 44 2.40 1.22 3.94
C VAL A 44 3.82 0.77 3.53
N GLN A 45 4.03 -0.54 3.38
CA GLN A 45 5.20 -1.16 2.75
C GLN A 45 5.43 -0.80 1.27
N ALA A 46 4.41 -0.52 0.45
CA ALA A 46 4.59 -0.05 -0.92
C ALA A 46 5.03 1.43 -0.98
N LEU A 47 4.78 2.19 0.09
CA LEU A 47 5.32 3.55 0.29
C LEU A 47 6.69 3.55 0.99
N ALA A 48 7.08 2.42 1.59
CA ALA A 48 8.46 2.19 1.97
C ALA A 48 9.26 1.83 0.71
N ARG A 49 9.59 2.86 -0.10
CA ARG A 49 10.94 2.81 -0.67
C ARG A 49 11.87 2.52 0.51
N PRO A 50 12.84 1.59 0.40
CA PRO A 50 13.85 1.47 1.43
C PRO A 50 14.48 2.86 1.53
N TRP A 51 14.21 3.58 2.62
CA TRP A 51 14.77 4.90 2.84
C TRP A 51 16.29 4.83 2.72
N ASP A 52 16.87 3.70 3.11
CA ASP A 52 18.27 3.33 2.88
C ASP A 52 18.71 3.48 1.42
N ALA A 53 17.91 3.05 0.44
CA ALA A 53 18.27 3.16 -0.98
C ALA A 53 18.20 4.60 -1.49
N VAL A 54 17.31 5.43 -0.93
CA VAL A 54 17.19 6.86 -1.25
C VAL A 54 18.34 7.64 -0.59
N LEU A 55 18.71 7.28 0.63
CA LEU A 55 19.83 7.87 1.36
C LEU A 55 21.17 7.48 0.71
N ASP A 56 21.34 6.23 0.31
CA ASP A 56 22.50 5.75 -0.46
C ASP A 56 22.67 6.49 -1.79
N GLU A 57 21.58 6.89 -2.44
CA GLU A 57 21.63 7.69 -3.66
C GLU A 57 22.06 9.14 -3.36
N PHE A 58 21.57 9.70 -2.25
CA PHE A 58 21.96 11.04 -1.80
C PHE A 58 23.44 11.11 -1.41
N ASP A 59 23.97 10.10 -0.72
CA ASP A 59 25.39 10.01 -0.32
C ASP A 59 26.35 9.91 -1.52
N ARG A 60 25.84 9.52 -2.70
CA ARG A 60 26.63 9.47 -3.95
C ARG A 60 26.63 10.79 -4.70
N VAL A 61 25.83 11.78 -4.30
CA VAL A 61 25.82 13.09 -4.95
C VAL A 61 27.16 13.79 -4.64
N PRO A 62 27.98 14.08 -5.66
CA PRO A 62 29.25 14.75 -5.42
C PRO A 62 29.02 16.18 -4.94
N ASP A 63 29.84 16.64 -4.01
CA ASP A 63 29.85 18.04 -3.59
C ASP A 63 30.18 18.94 -4.79
N LEU A 64 29.15 19.59 -5.31
CA LEU A 64 29.31 20.57 -6.38
C LEU A 64 29.75 21.89 -5.75
N GLY A 65 31.04 22.22 -5.90
CA GLY A 65 31.67 23.43 -5.37
C GLY A 65 31.16 24.77 -5.91
N ASN A 66 30.01 24.79 -6.60
CA ASN A 66 29.38 25.98 -7.16
C ASN A 66 28.02 26.30 -6.51
N SER A 67 27.83 25.89 -5.24
CA SER A 67 26.73 26.38 -4.43
C SER A 67 26.86 27.91 -4.31
N ARG A 68 26.02 28.63 -5.05
CA ARG A 68 26.15 30.08 -5.25
C ARG A 68 25.87 30.91 -4.00
N ASP A 69 25.51 30.27 -2.89
CA ASP A 69 25.38 30.86 -1.57
C ASP A 69 25.37 29.73 -0.50
N PRO A 70 26.53 29.28 0.02
CA PRO A 70 26.53 28.24 1.04
C PRO A 70 25.98 28.81 2.35
N LEU A 71 24.86 28.25 2.82
CA LEU A 71 24.31 28.56 4.13
C LEU A 71 25.39 28.24 5.19
N THR A 72 25.78 29.24 5.97
CA THR A 72 26.68 29.03 7.12
C THR A 72 25.88 28.31 8.21
N TRP A 73 26.42 27.22 8.74
CA TRP A 73 25.79 26.46 9.82
C TRP A 73 26.51 26.70 11.14
N ASP A 74 25.76 26.83 12.23
CA ASP A 74 26.33 26.90 13.58
C ASP A 74 26.72 25.51 14.11
N ALA A 75 27.28 25.46 15.33
CA ALA A 75 27.70 24.20 15.96
C ALA A 75 26.54 23.24 16.28
N HIS A 76 25.29 23.68 16.15
CA HIS A 76 24.08 22.89 16.35
C HIS A 76 23.42 22.48 15.03
N GLY A 77 24.02 22.83 13.89
CA GLY A 77 23.46 22.52 12.57
C GLY A 77 22.24 23.38 12.21
N LEU A 78 22.14 24.58 12.79
CA LEU A 78 21.16 25.59 12.40
C LEU A 78 21.80 26.61 11.45
N PRO A 79 21.01 27.25 10.56
CA PRO A 79 21.49 28.38 9.77
C PRO A 79 21.97 29.48 10.73
N ALA A 80 23.24 29.87 10.61
CA ALA A 80 23.88 30.91 11.41
C ALA A 80 23.48 32.32 10.95
#